data_AF-A0A371JQQ9-F1
#
_entry.id   AF-A0A371JQQ9-F1
#
_cell.length_a   1.000
_cell.length_b   1.000
_cell.length_c   1.000
_cell.angle_alpha   90.00
_cell.angle_beta   90.00
_cell.angle_gamma   90.00
#
_symmetry.space_group_name_H-M   'P 1'
#
loop_
_entity.id
_entity.type
_entity.pdbx_description
1 polymer ?
#
loop_
_entity_poly.entity_id
_entity_poly.type
_entity_poly.pdbx_seq_one_letter_code
_entity_poly.pdbx_strand_id
1 'polypeptide(L)'
;MAESTLKSVLFALYGAFSSFVVLEQMEYEKFLEIRSTMCIKHEFVTEGKMMSSPAIHYKGKVFAFYSRTNNMVFRLGKEYPVDKLDMEMTEFSPFKSKKPLSGWYEVGFGQHHHWDNLTQVALTEIMRAS
;
A
#
# COMPACT_ATOMS: atom_id res chain seq x y z
N MET A 1 25.04 -23.84 32.07
CA MET A 1 24.51 -22.46 31.98
C MET A 1 24.40 -21.92 30.55
N ALA A 2 25.16 -22.41 29.55
CA ALA A 2 25.08 -21.89 28.17
C ALA A 2 23.85 -22.38 27.36
N GLU A 3 23.34 -23.58 27.65
CA GLU A 3 22.31 -24.23 26.83
C GLU A 3 20.89 -23.64 27.01
N SER A 4 20.58 -23.10 28.19
CA SER A 4 19.29 -22.44 28.47
C SER A 4 19.16 -21.10 27.73
N THR A 5 20.27 -20.37 27.60
CA THR A 5 20.30 -19.07 26.91
C THR A 5 20.08 -19.24 25.41
N LEU A 6 20.67 -20.28 24.81
CA LEU A 6 20.52 -20.56 23.37
C LEU A 6 19.07 -20.92 23.00
N LYS A 7 18.40 -21.71 23.83
CA LYS A 7 16.98 -22.09 23.62
C LYS A 7 16.05 -20.87 23.73
N SER A 8 16.26 -19.98 24.70
CA SER A 8 15.48 -18.74 24.79
C SER A 8 15.65 -17.83 23.59
N VAL A 9 16.87 -17.69 23.07
CA VAL A 9 17.14 -16.88 21.86
C VAL A 9 16.46 -17.50 20.64
N LEU A 10 16.54 -18.83 20.48
CA LEU A 10 15.92 -19.52 19.35
C LEU A 10 14.38 -19.43 19.38
N PHE A 11 13.77 -19.53 20.57
CA PHE A 11 12.33 -19.33 20.75
C PHE A 11 11.90 -17.88 20.49
N ALA A 12 12.68 -16.90 20.96
CA ALA A 12 12.41 -15.49 20.68
C ALA A 12 12.51 -15.18 19.17
N LEU A 13 13.51 -15.75 18.48
CA LEU A 13 13.67 -15.61 17.04
C LEU A 13 12.55 -16.29 16.26
N TYR A 14 12.11 -17.50 16.66
CA TYR A 14 10.97 -18.17 16.02
C TYR A 14 9.66 -17.41 16.24
N GLY A 15 9.42 -16.92 17.46
CA GLY A 15 8.26 -16.09 17.76
C GLY A 15 8.25 -14.77 16.97
N ALA A 16 9.38 -14.07 16.92
CA ALA A 16 9.53 -12.84 16.13
C ALA A 16 9.39 -13.10 14.62
N PHE A 17 9.93 -14.20 14.12
CA PHE A 17 9.82 -14.60 12.71
C PHE A 17 8.39 -14.99 12.34
N SER A 18 7.69 -15.73 13.20
CA SER A 18 6.28 -16.07 13.00
C SER A 18 5.39 -14.82 13.02
N SER A 19 5.60 -13.91 13.97
CA SER A 19 4.83 -12.66 14.04
C SER A 19 5.09 -11.76 12.83
N PHE A 20 6.33 -11.71 12.33
CA PHE A 20 6.68 -10.94 11.13
C PHE A 20 5.97 -11.48 9.88
N VAL A 21 5.95 -12.81 9.69
CA VAL A 21 5.25 -13.46 8.56
C VAL A 21 3.73 -13.24 8.63
N VAL A 22 3.15 -13.21 9.83
CA VAL A 22 1.71 -12.94 10.01
C VAL A 22 1.35 -11.50 9.65
N LEU A 23 2.22 -10.52 9.94
CA LEU A 23 1.97 -9.12 9.60
C LEU A 23 1.91 -8.91 8.09
N GLU A 24 2.89 -9.41 7.32
CA GLU A 24 2.92 -9.26 5.85
C GLU A 24 1.66 -9.82 5.16
N GLN A 25 1.12 -10.93 5.68
CA GLN A 25 -0.09 -11.55 5.17
C GLN A 25 -1.32 -10.65 5.33
N MET A 26 -1.44 -9.94 6.46
CA MET A 26 -2.57 -9.05 6.73
C MET A 26 -2.58 -7.80 5.83
N GLU A 27 -1.41 -7.26 5.51
CA GLU A 27 -1.30 -6.04 4.68
C GLU A 27 -1.74 -6.31 3.25
N TYR A 28 -1.29 -7.45 2.70
CA TYR A 28 -1.69 -7.87 1.37
C TYR A 28 -3.17 -8.25 1.29
N GLU A 29 -3.70 -8.95 2.30
CA GLU A 29 -5.13 -9.27 2.40
C GLU A 29 -5.99 -8.02 2.44
N LYS A 30 -5.58 -6.98 3.19
CA LYS A 30 -6.29 -5.70 3.21
C LYS A 30 -6.32 -5.03 1.84
N PHE A 31 -5.20 -5.06 1.12
CA PHE A 31 -5.17 -4.57 -0.27
C PHE A 31 -6.12 -5.36 -1.17
N LEU A 32 -6.14 -6.70 -1.07
CA LEU A 32 -7.03 -7.56 -1.88
C LEU A 32 -8.51 -7.28 -1.60
N GLU A 33 -8.88 -7.07 -0.33
CA GLU A 33 -10.22 -6.69 0.08
C GLU A 33 -10.65 -5.37 -0.60
N ILE A 34 -9.81 -4.34 -0.51
CA ILE A 34 -10.06 -3.03 -1.11
C ILE A 34 -10.20 -3.18 -2.63
N ARG A 35 -9.27 -3.89 -3.28
CA ARG A 35 -9.29 -4.10 -4.73
C ARG A 35 -10.57 -4.80 -5.18
N SER A 36 -10.95 -5.88 -4.51
CA SER A 36 -12.18 -6.62 -4.80
C SER A 36 -13.41 -5.73 -4.64
N THR A 37 -13.49 -5.00 -3.52
CA THR A 37 -14.57 -4.06 -3.24
C THR A 37 -14.70 -2.99 -4.32
N MET A 38 -13.59 -2.43 -4.79
CA MET A 38 -13.59 -1.40 -5.84
C MET A 38 -14.06 -1.95 -7.19
N CYS A 39 -13.61 -3.15 -7.57
CA CYS A 39 -14.03 -3.79 -8.82
C CYS A 39 -15.52 -4.15 -8.81
N ILE A 40 -16.08 -4.52 -7.65
CA ILE A 40 -17.52 -4.80 -7.50
C ILE A 40 -18.34 -3.51 -7.58
N LYS A 41 -17.87 -2.42 -6.94
CA LYS A 41 -18.63 -1.17 -6.81
C LYS A 41 -18.60 -0.27 -8.04
N HIS A 42 -17.56 -0.38 -8.88
CA HIS A 42 -17.33 0.57 -9.97
C HIS A 42 -17.07 -0.16 -11.29
N GLU A 43 -17.98 -0.02 -12.26
CA GLU A 43 -18.00 -0.74 -13.55
C GLU A 43 -16.67 -0.69 -14.32
N PHE A 44 -15.98 0.45 -14.30
CA PHE A 44 -14.73 0.65 -15.03
C PHE A 44 -13.47 0.40 -14.20
N VAL A 45 -13.64 -0.08 -12.97
CA VAL A 45 -12.52 -0.46 -12.11
C VAL A 45 -12.17 -1.92 -12.33
N THR A 46 -10.88 -2.18 -12.59
CA THR A 46 -10.39 -3.52 -12.91
C THR A 46 -9.08 -3.81 -12.19
N GLU A 47 -8.77 -5.09 -12.03
CA GLU A 47 -7.46 -5.52 -11.53
C GLU A 47 -6.37 -5.25 -12.56
N GLY A 48 -5.15 -5.03 -12.07
CA GLY A 48 -4.04 -4.62 -12.92
C GLY A 48 -2.68 -4.92 -12.33
N LYS A 49 -1.65 -4.38 -13.00
CA LYS A 49 -0.28 -4.41 -12.51
C LYS A 49 0.42 -3.08 -12.73
N MET A 50 1.25 -2.69 -11.77
CA MET A 50 2.18 -1.58 -11.88
C MET A 50 3.55 -2.05 -11.40
N MET A 51 4.58 -1.98 -12.26
CA MET A 51 5.95 -2.44 -11.96
C MET A 51 6.01 -3.90 -11.43
N SER A 52 5.20 -4.77 -12.04
CA SER A 52 5.00 -6.17 -11.64
C SER A 52 4.26 -6.38 -10.33
N SER A 53 3.89 -5.32 -9.61
CA SER A 53 3.06 -5.40 -8.42
C SER A 53 1.57 -5.35 -8.76
N PRO A 54 0.71 -6.01 -7.95
CA PRO A 54 -0.75 -5.91 -8.08
C PRO A 54 -1.26 -4.47 -7.98
N ALA A 55 -2.18 -4.09 -8.86
CA ALA A 55 -2.71 -2.73 -8.95
C ALA A 55 -4.23 -2.69 -9.16
N ILE A 56 -4.79 -1.50 -9.03
CA ILE A 56 -6.18 -1.14 -9.30
C ILE A 56 -6.20 -0.11 -10.43
N HIS A 57 -6.98 -0.39 -11.47
CA HIS A 57 -7.11 0.45 -12.66
C HIS A 57 -8.49 1.08 -12.73
N TYR A 58 -8.58 2.29 -13.30
CA TYR A 58 -9.83 2.86 -13.81
C TYR A 58 -9.67 3.09 -15.32
N LYS A 59 -10.51 2.47 -16.15
CA LYS A 59 -10.40 2.51 -17.63
C LYS A 59 -8.97 2.23 -18.14
N GLY A 60 -8.31 1.24 -17.53
CA GLY A 60 -6.93 0.84 -17.88
C GLY A 60 -5.80 1.72 -17.33
N LYS A 61 -6.10 2.81 -16.60
CA LYS A 61 -5.10 3.67 -15.95
C LYS A 61 -4.95 3.30 -14.47
N VAL A 62 -3.73 3.07 -13.99
CA VAL A 62 -3.47 2.81 -12.56
C VAL A 62 -3.76 4.05 -11.72
N PHE A 63 -4.44 3.84 -10.60
CA PHE A 63 -4.64 4.88 -9.58
C PHE A 63 -4.26 4.43 -8.16
N ALA A 64 -4.16 3.12 -7.91
CA ALA A 64 -3.61 2.58 -6.67
C ALA A 64 -2.88 1.26 -6.94
N PHE A 65 -1.85 0.93 -6.15
CA PHE A 65 -1.19 -0.37 -6.21
C PHE A 65 -0.48 -0.72 -4.89
N TYR A 66 -0.20 -2.01 -4.71
CA TYR A 66 0.52 -2.52 -3.55
C TYR A 66 2.02 -2.57 -3.83
N SER A 67 2.85 -1.81 -3.13
CA SER A 67 4.29 -1.76 -3.38
C SER A 67 4.98 -3.04 -2.91
N ARG A 68 6.24 -3.24 -3.32
CA ARG A 68 7.05 -4.38 -2.86
C ARG A 68 7.56 -4.22 -1.42
N THR A 69 7.37 -3.03 -0.85
CA THR A 69 7.67 -2.67 0.53
C THR A 69 6.42 -2.77 1.41
N ASN A 70 5.42 -3.53 0.94
CA ASN A 70 4.17 -3.83 1.61
C ASN A 70 3.27 -2.62 1.93
N ASN A 71 3.52 -1.48 1.29
CA ASN A 71 2.71 -0.28 1.47
C ASN A 71 1.67 -0.14 0.34
N MET A 72 0.62 0.62 0.59
CA MET A 72 -0.27 1.09 -0.47
C MET A 72 0.26 2.37 -1.09
N VAL A 73 0.18 2.45 -2.40
CA VAL A 73 0.57 3.65 -3.16
C VAL A 73 -0.64 4.17 -3.92
N PHE A 74 -0.91 5.47 -3.79
CA PHE A 74 -2.08 6.14 -4.33
C PHE A 74 -1.71 7.28 -5.27
N ARG A 75 -2.48 7.44 -6.34
CA ARG A 75 -2.43 8.63 -7.21
C ARG A 75 -3.42 9.67 -6.68
N LEU A 76 -2.94 10.61 -5.86
CA LEU A 76 -3.77 11.64 -5.22
C LEU A 76 -3.69 13.00 -5.92
N GLY A 77 -2.75 13.16 -6.85
CA GLY A 77 -2.53 14.43 -7.56
C GLY A 77 -1.59 15.38 -6.79
N LYS A 78 -1.04 16.36 -7.50
CA LYS A 78 0.03 17.23 -6.98
C LYS A 78 -0.44 18.25 -5.95
N GLU A 79 -1.72 18.56 -5.96
CA GLU A 79 -2.35 19.55 -5.08
C GLU A 79 -2.95 18.91 -3.83
N TYR A 80 -2.74 17.60 -3.64
CA TYR A 80 -3.28 16.89 -2.50
C TYR A 80 -2.63 17.42 -1.20
N PRO A 81 -3.43 17.85 -0.20
CA PRO A 81 -2.91 18.58 0.96
C PRO A 81 -2.31 17.65 2.01
N VAL A 82 -1.25 16.92 1.66
CA VAL A 82 -0.58 15.94 2.54
C VAL A 82 -0.15 16.55 3.88
N ASP A 83 0.37 17.78 3.88
CA ASP A 83 0.86 18.46 5.07
C ASP A 83 -0.24 18.83 6.09
N LYS A 84 -1.51 18.72 5.70
CA LYS A 84 -2.66 19.03 6.56
C LYS A 84 -3.32 17.80 7.16
N LEU A 85 -2.84 16.61 6.80
CA LEU A 85 -3.39 15.36 7.31
C LEU A 85 -2.62 14.94 8.56
N ASP A 86 -3.35 14.45 9.56
CA ASP A 86 -2.78 13.83 10.76
C ASP A 86 -2.37 12.38 10.45
N MET A 87 -1.60 12.19 9.38
CA MET A 87 -1.13 10.87 8.95
C MET A 87 0.22 10.93 8.26
N GLU A 88 1.03 9.90 8.47
CA GLU A 88 2.30 9.75 7.77
C GLU A 88 2.09 9.26 6.33
N MET A 89 2.63 10.02 5.39
CA MET A 89 2.57 9.74 3.97
C MET A 89 3.82 10.31 3.29
N THR A 90 4.41 9.56 2.36
CA THR A 90 5.62 9.99 1.64
C THR A 90 5.40 9.98 0.14
N GLU A 91 6.01 10.92 -0.59
CA GLU A 91 5.99 10.85 -2.06
C GLU A 91 6.62 9.54 -2.56
N PHE A 92 5.95 8.87 -3.47
CA PHE A 92 6.39 7.58 -3.97
C PHE A 92 7.56 7.74 -4.94
N SER A 93 8.69 7.12 -4.62
CA SER A 93 9.91 7.18 -5.43
C SER A 93 10.42 5.78 -5.82
N PRO A 94 10.04 5.27 -7.01
CA PRO A 94 10.46 3.92 -7.43
C PRO A 94 11.93 3.84 -7.87
N PHE A 95 12.59 4.98 -8.12
CA PHE A 95 13.96 5.02 -8.62
C PHE A 95 14.84 5.90 -7.72
N LYS A 96 15.88 5.30 -7.12
CA LYS A 96 16.82 6.02 -6.24
C LYS A 96 17.53 7.22 -6.91
N SER A 97 17.67 7.20 -8.23
CA SER A 97 18.37 8.25 -9.00
C SER A 97 17.45 9.30 -9.62
N LYS A 98 16.12 9.13 -9.54
CA LYS A 98 15.16 10.06 -10.13
C LYS A 98 14.34 10.74 -9.05
N LYS A 99 13.73 11.86 -9.42
CA LYS A 99 12.76 12.52 -8.55
C LYS A 99 11.56 11.58 -8.29
N PRO A 100 10.92 11.69 -7.10
CA PRO A 100 9.68 11.00 -6.83
C PRO A 100 8.61 11.27 -7.90
N LEU A 101 7.67 10.33 -8.03
CA LEU A 101 6.52 10.48 -8.90
C LEU A 101 5.55 11.49 -8.27
N SER A 102 5.66 12.75 -8.68
CA SER A 102 4.81 13.84 -8.17
C SER A 102 3.32 13.50 -8.28
N GLY A 103 2.60 13.68 -7.16
CA GLY A 103 1.18 13.33 -7.02
C GLY A 103 0.91 11.85 -6.74
N TRP A 104 1.96 11.05 -6.53
CA TRP A 104 1.86 9.68 -6.03
C TRP A 104 2.44 9.60 -4.63
N TYR A 105 1.72 8.91 -3.75
CA TYR A 105 2.07 8.86 -2.35
C TYR A 105 1.94 7.45 -1.80
N GLU A 106 2.88 7.08 -0.96
CA GLU A 106 2.98 5.80 -0.28
C GLU A 106 2.53 5.95 1.18
N VAL A 107 1.71 5.00 1.65
CA VAL A 107 1.17 4.95 3.01
C VAL A 107 1.37 3.54 3.57
N GLY A 108 2.06 3.46 4.70
CA GLY A 108 2.35 2.19 5.35
C GLY A 108 1.14 1.56 6.06
N PHE A 109 1.26 0.28 6.37
CA PHE A 109 0.17 -0.49 6.96
C PHE A 109 -0.24 -0.01 8.37
N GLY A 110 0.62 0.71 9.11
CA GLY A 110 0.22 1.37 10.35
C GLY A 110 -1.01 2.28 10.20
N GLN A 111 -1.19 2.85 9.00
CA GLN A 111 -2.30 3.74 8.63
C GLN A 111 -3.34 3.06 7.72
N HIS A 112 -3.44 1.72 7.72
CA HIS A 112 -4.32 0.96 6.82
C HIS A 112 -5.81 1.30 6.93
N HIS A 113 -6.25 1.81 8.08
CA HIS A 113 -7.62 2.29 8.28
C HIS A 113 -7.97 3.48 7.36
N HIS A 114 -6.98 4.19 6.82
CA HIS A 114 -7.17 5.23 5.81
C HIS A 114 -7.14 4.70 4.37
N TRP A 115 -6.67 3.48 4.12
CA TRP A 115 -6.47 2.97 2.76
C TRP A 115 -7.76 2.92 1.94
N ASP A 116 -8.87 2.53 2.55
CA ASP A 116 -10.19 2.55 1.91
C ASP A 116 -10.57 3.95 1.41
N ASN A 117 -10.43 4.96 2.27
CA ASN A 117 -10.75 6.36 1.93
C ASN A 117 -9.79 6.91 0.86
N LEU A 118 -8.49 6.70 1.02
CA LEU A 118 -7.49 7.14 0.06
C LEU A 118 -7.69 6.50 -1.32
N THR A 119 -8.14 5.25 -1.37
CA THR A 119 -8.48 4.59 -2.64
C THR A 119 -9.66 5.27 -3.33
N GLN A 120 -10.69 5.69 -2.57
CA GLN A 120 -11.82 6.45 -3.10
C GLN A 120 -11.41 7.84 -3.62
N VAL A 121 -10.52 8.51 -2.90
CA VAL A 121 -9.94 9.79 -3.34
C VAL A 121 -9.16 9.59 -4.64
N ALA A 122 -8.27 8.61 -4.70
CA ALA A 122 -7.48 8.31 -5.89
C ALA A 122 -8.34 7.94 -7.11
N LEU A 123 -9.46 7.21 -6.88
CA LEU A 123 -10.45 6.93 -7.91
C LEU A 123 -11.10 8.23 -8.43
N THR A 124 -11.51 9.12 -7.52
CA THR A 124 -12.11 10.41 -7.89
C THR A 124 -11.14 11.25 -8.73
N GLU A 125 -9.86 11.26 -8.37
CA GLU A 125 -8.83 12.00 -9.10
C GLU A 125 -8.56 11.44 -10.50
N ILE A 126 -8.47 10.11 -10.66
CA ILE A 126 -8.28 9.50 -11.98
C ILE A 126 -9.52 9.68 -12.88
N MET A 127 -10.72 9.72 -12.29
CA MET A 127 -11.97 9.99 -13.01
C MET A 127 -12.00 11.43 -13.55
N ARG A 128 -11.53 12.43 -12.79
CA ARG A 128 -11.42 13.82 -13.24
C ARG A 128 -10.41 14.02 -14.36
N ALA A 129 -9.35 13.21 -14.36
CA ALA A 129 -8.27 13.27 -15.35
C ALA A 129 -8.49 12.40 -16.61
N SER A 130 -9.67 11.79 -16.78
CA SER A 130 -9.98 10.85 -17.87
C SER A 130 -11.11 11.34 -18.74
#